data_AF-A0AAV6CFD0-F1
#
_entry.id   AF-A0AAV6CFD0-F1
#
_cell.length_a   1.000
_cell.length_b   1.000
_cell.length_c   1.000
_cell.angle_alpha   90.00
_cell.angle_beta   90.00
_cell.angle_gamma   90.00
#
_symmetry.space_group_name_H-M   'P 1'
#
loop_
_entity.id
_entity.type
_entity.pdbx_description
1 polymer ?
#
loop_
_entity_poly.entity_id
_entity_poly.type
_entity_poly.pdbx_seq_one_letter_code
_entity_poly.pdbx_strand_id
1 'polypeptide(L)' 'MSMDGWRKRRVVITGMGVIAANGSSLPTFWSSIVEGRSAGDYVTKFD' A
#
# COMPACT_ATOMS: atom_id res chain seq x y z
N MET A 1 2.46 -0.94 42.84
CA MET A 1 1.81 -1.50 41.63
C MET A 1 2.01 -0.46 40.53
N SER A 2 3.09 -0.56 39.74
CA SER A 2 3.39 0.45 38.71
C SER A 2 2.65 0.13 37.42
N MET A 3 2.14 1.17 36.76
CA MET A 3 1.29 1.12 35.56
C MET A 3 2.14 1.27 34.30
N ASP A 4 3.30 0.60 34.25
CA ASP A 4 4.35 0.94 33.26
C ASP A 4 4.43 -0.09 32.12
N GLY A 5 3.66 -1.19 32.21
CA GLY A 5 3.71 -2.34 31.31
C GLY A 5 3.16 -2.11 29.89
N TRP A 6 2.60 -0.93 29.57
CA TRP A 6 1.86 -0.71 28.32
C TRP A 6 2.19 0.55 27.53
N ARG A 7 3.40 1.10 27.63
CA ARG A 7 3.83 2.09 26.62
C ARG A 7 4.23 1.36 25.33
N LYS A 8 3.23 0.89 24.56
CA LYS A 8 3.41 0.28 23.24
C LYS A 8 4.36 1.16 22.43
N ARG A 9 5.54 0.63 22.06
CA ARG A 9 6.50 1.33 21.21
C ARG A 9 5.79 1.72 19.91
N ARG A 10 5.72 3.03 19.63
CA ARG A 10 5.12 3.53 18.39
C ARG A 10 6.12 3.32 17.26
N VAL A 11 5.79 2.41 16.37
CA VAL A 11 6.56 2.15 15.14
C VAL A 11 5.82 2.81 13.99
N VAL A 12 6.56 3.47 13.10
CA VAL A 12 6.02 4.19 11.94
C VAL A 12 6.64 3.66 10.65
N ILE A 13 5.92 3.86 9.54
CA ILE A 13 6.43 3.59 8.20
C ILE A 13 7.19 4.83 7.74
N THR A 14 8.48 4.68 7.43
CA THR A 14 9.36 5.79 7.02
C THR A 14 9.54 5.87 5.50
N GLY A 15 9.08 4.87 4.76
CA GLY A 15 9.15 4.82 3.31
C GLY A 15 8.29 3.70 2.74
N MET A 16 7.81 3.90 1.52
CA MET A 16 7.01 2.92 0.80
C MET A 16 7.42 2.93 -0.68
N GLY A 17 7.40 1.76 -1.31
CA GLY A 17 7.57 1.58 -2.75
C GLY A 17 6.43 0.71 -3.28
N VAL A 18 5.99 0.96 -4.51
CA VAL A 18 4.84 0.27 -5.09
C VAL A 18 5.09 -0.11 -6.54
N ILE A 19 4.85 -1.38 -6.85
CA ILE A 19 4.66 -1.90 -8.20
C ILE A 19 3.39 -2.73 -8.17
N ALA A 20 2.32 -2.23 -8.78
CA ALA A 20 1.02 -2.89 -8.82
C ALA A 20 0.35 -2.63 -10.19
N ALA A 21 -0.62 -3.47 -10.55
CA ALA A 21 -1.34 -3.35 -11.82
C ALA A 21 -2.07 -1.99 -11.98
N ASN A 22 -2.48 -1.38 -10.87
CA ASN A 22 -3.15 -0.08 -10.83
C ASN A 22 -2.20 1.12 -10.59
N GLY A 23 -0.87 0.91 -10.63
CA GLY A 23 0.12 1.97 -10.53
C GLY A 23 1.50 1.49 -10.07
N SER A 24 2.55 2.01 -10.71
CA SER A 24 3.97 1.71 -10.40
C SER A 24 4.68 2.84 -9.62
N SER A 25 3.90 3.74 -9.03
CA SER A 25 4.36 4.80 -8.12
C SER A 25 3.33 5.02 -7.02
N LEU A 26 3.75 5.59 -5.87
CA LEU A 26 2.83 5.91 -4.78
C LEU A 26 1.68 6.83 -5.21
N PRO A 27 1.90 7.95 -5.94
CA PRO A 27 0.80 8.82 -6.36
C PRO A 27 -0.19 8.12 -7.30
N THR A 28 0.30 7.37 -8.28
CA THR A 28 -0.58 6.66 -9.25
C THR A 28 -1.38 5.55 -8.57
N PHE A 29 -0.74 4.80 -7.67
CA PHE A 29 -1.40 3.73 -6.92
C PHE A 29 -2.48 4.28 -5.99
N TRP A 30 -2.15 5.33 -5.22
CA TRP A 30 -3.08 5.91 -4.25
C TRP A 30 -4.31 6.53 -4.93
N SER A 31 -4.11 7.33 -5.98
CA SER A 31 -5.22 7.90 -6.75
C SER A 31 -6.12 6.80 -7.34
N SER A 32 -5.55 5.70 -7.83
CA SER A 32 -6.33 4.59 -8.40
C SER A 32 -7.23 3.92 -7.37
N ILE A 33 -6.75 3.76 -6.13
CA ILE A 33 -7.55 3.20 -5.04
C ILE A 33 -8.64 4.18 -4.61
N VAL A 34 -8.29 5.45 -4.39
CA VAL A 34 -9.23 6.48 -3.94
C VAL A 34 -10.40 6.65 -4.92
N GLU A 35 -10.11 6.59 -6.23
CA GLU A 35 -11.12 6.73 -7.28
C GLU A 35 -11.84 5.41 -7.62
N GLY A 36 -11.46 4.28 -7.01
CA GLY A 36 -12.08 2.98 -7.26
C GLY A 36 -11.82 2.44 -8.67
N ARG A 37 -10.68 2.75 -9.29
CA ARG A 37 -10.33 2.29 -10.63
C ARG A 37 -9.98 0.80 -10.62
N SER A 38 -10.69 0.00 -11.41
CA SER A 38 -10.32 -1.40 -11.67
C SER A 38 -9.06 -1.46 -12.53
N ALA A 39 -8.16 -2.40 -12.23
CA ALA A 39 -6.97 -2.70 -13.03
C ALA A 39 -7.02 -4.09 -13.68
N GLY A 40 -8.18 -4.74 -13.67
CA GLY A 40 -8.37 -5.98 -14.43
C GLY A 40 -8.39 -5.69 -15.92
N ASP A 41 -7.56 -6.43 -16.68
CA ASP A 41 -7.47 -6.34 -18.13
C ASP A 41 -7.16 -7.73 -18.72
N TYR A 42 -7.22 -7.84 -20.05
CA TYR A 42 -6.92 -9.07 -20.76
C TYR A 42 -5.46 -9.52 -20.57
N VAL A 43 -5.26 -10.84 -20.52
CA VAL A 43 -3.92 -11.44 -20.42
C VAL A 43 -3.16 -11.21 -21.73
N THR A 44 -1.97 -10.60 -21.65
CA THR A 44 -1.12 -10.29 -22.82
C THR A 44 0.20 -11.06 -22.86
N LYS A 45 0.51 -11.84 -21.81
CA LYS A 45 1.76 -12.62 -21.69
C LYS A 45 1.47 -13.98 -21.06
N PHE A 46 1.70 -15.04 -21.83
CA PHE A 46 1.62 -16.45 -21.44
C PHE A 46 2.46 -17.32 -22.40
N ASP A 47 2.73 -18.56 -22.01
CA ASP A 47 3.16 -19.70 -22.85
C ASP A 47 2.13 -20.82 -22.63
#